data_AF-A0A4C1U5N0-F1
#
_entry.id   AF-A0A4C1U5N0-F1
#
_cell.length_a   1.000
_cell.length_b   1.000
_cell.length_c   1.000
_cell.angle_alpha   90.00
_cell.angle_beta   90.00
_cell.angle_gamma   90.00
#
_symmetry.space_group_name_H-M   'P 1'
#
loop_
_entity.id
_entity.type
_entity.pdbx_description
1 polymer ?
#
loop_
_entity_poly.entity_id
_entity_poly.type
_entity_poly.pdbx_seq_one_letter_code
_entity_poly.pdbx_strand_id
1 'polypeptide(L)'
;MASTSSSLLLTRNKTNVWLVGQTSDHLIQSKLPTTKEVLCLFFHYKIVKKQTNRNSANSAASDVISLWERAGIPTKLKKDVIKKIENKFNEWQKLKKNKENKVKRSEGLRNKEKEWQDNLEYLFDIAHADALNKITIEEDKLF
;
A
#
# COMPACT_ATOMS: atom_id res chain seq x y z
N MET A 1 -13.22 -36.17 -16.55
CA MET A 1 -12.30 -35.43 -17.43
C MET A 1 -11.91 -34.14 -16.70
N ALA A 2 -10.79 -34.18 -15.99
CA ALA A 2 -10.33 -33.08 -15.14
C ALA A 2 -9.65 -32.02 -16.00
N SER A 3 -10.24 -30.83 -16.08
CA SER A 3 -9.66 -29.71 -16.80
C SER A 3 -8.84 -28.82 -15.86
N THR A 4 -7.63 -28.54 -16.31
CA THR A 4 -6.81 -27.34 -16.05
C THR A 4 -6.33 -27.10 -14.62
N SER A 5 -5.08 -27.49 -14.33
CA SER A 5 -4.30 -27.00 -13.18
C SER A 5 -2.81 -26.90 -13.52
N SER A 6 -2.48 -26.29 -14.67
CA SER A 6 -1.07 -26.24 -15.15
C SER A 6 -0.60 -24.87 -15.63
N SER A 7 -1.35 -23.78 -15.40
CA SER A 7 -0.94 -22.41 -15.77
C SER A 7 -0.58 -21.51 -14.58
N LEU A 8 -0.77 -21.94 -13.33
CA LEU A 8 -0.60 -21.10 -12.13
C LEU A 8 0.82 -21.10 -11.51
N LEU A 9 1.78 -21.85 -12.04
CA LEU A 9 3.05 -22.11 -11.36
C LEU A 9 4.26 -21.30 -11.86
N LEU A 10 4.16 -20.54 -12.94
CA LEU A 10 5.30 -19.81 -13.53
C LEU A 10 5.46 -18.33 -13.09
N THR A 11 4.61 -17.82 -12.19
CA THR A 11 4.51 -16.36 -11.93
C THR A 11 4.69 -15.92 -10.48
N ARG A 12 4.73 -16.83 -9.50
CA ARG A 12 4.78 -16.49 -8.05
C ARG A 12 6.07 -15.81 -7.58
N ASN A 13 7.20 -16.07 -8.23
CA ASN A 13 8.50 -15.52 -7.80
C ASN A 13 8.75 -14.10 -8.33
N LYS A 14 8.11 -13.72 -9.46
CA LYS A 14 8.24 -12.37 -10.05
C LYS A 14 7.41 -11.31 -9.31
N THR A 15 6.36 -11.73 -8.61
CA THR A 15 5.43 -10.86 -7.88
C THR A 15 5.68 -10.85 -6.37
N ASN A 16 6.69 -11.57 -5.88
CA ASN A 16 7.04 -11.55 -4.47
C ASN A 16 8.04 -10.42 -4.18
N VAL A 17 7.58 -9.42 -3.45
CA VAL A 17 8.37 -8.26 -3.06
C VAL A 17 8.95 -8.50 -1.67
N TRP A 18 10.27 -8.39 -1.53
CA TRP A 18 10.97 -8.58 -0.27
C TRP A 18 10.34 -7.70 0.86
N LEU A 19 10.08 -8.29 2.04
CA LEU A 19 9.36 -7.72 3.19
C LEU A 19 7.86 -7.41 3.02
N VAL A 20 7.36 -7.19 1.81
CA VAL A 20 5.94 -6.84 1.55
C VAL A 20 5.09 -8.09 1.26
N GLY A 21 5.66 -9.06 0.54
CA GLY A 21 4.98 -10.27 0.10
C GLY A 21 4.46 -10.18 -1.34
N GLN A 22 3.36 -10.89 -1.61
CA GLN A 22 2.80 -10.95 -2.97
C GLN A 22 2.09 -9.65 -3.34
N THR A 23 2.30 -9.18 -4.57
CA THR A 23 1.53 -8.06 -5.13
C THR A 23 0.07 -8.47 -5.35
N SER A 24 -0.86 -7.58 -5.02
CA SER A 24 -2.30 -7.75 -5.26
C SER A 24 -2.77 -6.70 -6.26
N ASP A 25 -3.65 -7.07 -7.17
CA ASP A 25 -4.29 -6.18 -8.14
C ASP A 25 -5.52 -5.46 -7.57
N HIS A 26 -6.06 -5.93 -6.44
CA HIS A 26 -7.24 -5.36 -5.80
C HIS A 26 -7.05 -5.15 -4.28
N LEU A 27 -7.75 -4.14 -3.76
CA LEU A 27 -7.94 -3.90 -2.33
C LEU A 27 -9.22 -4.59 -1.86
N ILE A 28 -9.21 -5.05 -0.61
CA ILE A 28 -10.41 -5.60 0.03
C ILE A 28 -11.36 -4.44 0.32
N GLN A 29 -12.51 -4.41 -0.35
CA GLN A 29 -13.47 -3.30 -0.26
C GLN A 29 -14.29 -3.27 1.03
N SER A 30 -14.27 -4.34 1.83
CA SER A 30 -15.08 -4.46 3.05
C SER A 30 -14.44 -3.82 4.29
N LYS A 31 -13.18 -3.38 4.21
CA LYS A 31 -12.43 -2.79 5.32
C LYS A 31 -11.49 -1.72 4.79
N LEU A 32 -11.08 -0.80 5.65
CA LEU A 32 -10.05 0.18 5.30
C LEU A 32 -8.70 -0.52 5.05
N PRO A 33 -7.90 -0.01 4.11
CA PRO A 33 -6.72 -0.72 3.64
C PRO A 33 -5.56 -0.51 4.61
N THR A 34 -4.83 -1.58 4.88
CA THR A 34 -3.58 -1.57 5.61
C THR A 34 -2.44 -1.02 4.75
N THR A 35 -1.37 -0.55 5.39
CA THR A 35 -0.16 -0.10 4.67
C THR A 35 0.40 -1.20 3.77
N LYS A 36 0.29 -2.46 4.20
CA LYS A 36 0.64 -3.65 3.41
C LYS A 36 -0.16 -3.72 2.11
N GLU A 37 -1.49 -3.66 2.19
CA GLU A 37 -2.38 -3.78 1.03
C GLU A 37 -2.13 -2.66 0.02
N VAL A 38 -1.92 -1.42 0.49
CA VAL A 38 -1.58 -0.28 -0.36
C VAL A 38 -0.23 -0.48 -1.06
N LEU A 39 0.79 -0.99 -0.36
CA LEU A 39 2.08 -1.28 -0.98
C LEU A 39 1.99 -2.46 -1.96
N CYS A 40 1.25 -3.52 -1.64
CA CYS A 40 1.00 -4.64 -2.56
C CYS A 40 0.38 -4.15 -3.87
N LEU A 41 -0.59 -3.22 -3.79
CA LEU A 41 -1.21 -2.59 -4.94
C LEU A 41 -0.24 -1.70 -5.72
N PHE A 42 0.54 -0.86 -5.03
CA PHE A 42 1.57 -0.05 -5.66
C PHE A 42 2.58 -0.91 -6.44
N PHE A 43 3.05 -2.01 -5.85
CA PHE A 43 3.99 -2.91 -6.51
C PHE A 43 3.33 -3.67 -7.66
N HIS A 44 2.03 -3.95 -7.62
CA HIS A 44 1.31 -4.49 -8.76
C HIS A 44 1.38 -3.51 -9.95
N TYR A 45 1.03 -2.23 -9.74
CA TYR A 45 1.15 -1.19 -10.77
C TYR A 45 2.57 -1.05 -11.31
N LYS A 46 3.57 -1.10 -10.42
CA LYS A 46 4.97 -0.94 -10.77
C LYS A 46 5.57 -2.14 -11.50
N ILE A 47 5.35 -3.36 -11.02
CA ILE A 47 6.01 -4.58 -11.50
C ILE A 47 5.20 -5.24 -12.62
N VAL A 48 3.88 -5.36 -12.43
CA VAL A 48 3.00 -6.07 -13.37
C VAL A 48 2.59 -5.13 -14.50
N LYS A 49 2.08 -3.93 -14.18
CA LYS A 49 1.71 -2.93 -15.20
C LYS A 49 2.90 -2.10 -15.72
N LYS A 50 4.12 -2.35 -15.21
CA LYS A 50 5.38 -1.71 -15.64
C LYS A 50 5.33 -0.18 -15.66
N GLN A 51 4.55 0.44 -14.77
CA GLN A 51 4.43 1.88 -14.68
C GLN A 51 5.63 2.52 -13.97
N THR A 52 5.83 3.82 -14.19
CA THR A 52 6.80 4.62 -13.43
C THR A 52 6.39 4.70 -11.96
N ASN A 53 7.35 5.02 -11.07
CA ASN A 53 7.05 5.15 -9.62
C ASN A 53 5.91 6.14 -9.38
N ARG A 54 5.95 7.30 -10.03
CA ARG A 54 4.96 8.36 -9.88
C ARG A 54 3.58 7.93 -10.38
N ASN A 55 3.50 7.26 -11.53
CA ASN A 55 2.23 6.77 -12.07
C ASN A 55 1.65 5.63 -11.24
N SER A 56 2.52 4.75 -10.72
CA SER A 56 2.11 3.67 -9.82
C SER A 56 1.56 4.22 -8.50
N ALA A 57 2.21 5.24 -7.92
CA ALA A 57 1.74 5.90 -6.71
C ALA A 57 0.43 6.65 -6.95
N ASN A 58 0.28 7.31 -8.10
CA ASN A 58 -0.96 7.99 -8.48
C ASN A 58 -2.14 7.02 -8.65
N SER A 59 -1.91 5.88 -9.33
CA SER A 59 -2.92 4.84 -9.52
C SER A 59 -3.34 4.25 -8.18
N ALA A 60 -2.36 3.82 -7.36
CA ALA A 60 -2.63 3.29 -6.02
C ALA A 60 -3.34 4.31 -5.12
N ALA A 61 -2.95 5.59 -5.16
CA ALA A 61 -3.61 6.64 -4.39
C ALA A 61 -5.08 6.83 -4.81
N SER A 62 -5.39 6.71 -6.11
CA SER A 62 -6.76 6.83 -6.60
C SER A 62 -7.63 5.70 -6.05
N ASP A 63 -7.16 4.47 -6.15
CA ASP A 63 -7.90 3.29 -5.68
C ASP A 63 -8.12 3.33 -4.16
N VAL A 64 -7.11 3.78 -3.40
CA VAL A 64 -7.24 3.95 -1.95
C VAL A 64 -8.24 5.05 -1.61
N ILE A 65 -8.16 6.22 -2.26
CA ILE A 65 -9.10 7.32 -2.00
C ILE A 65 -10.54 6.89 -2.29
N SER A 66 -10.80 6.26 -3.42
CA SER A 66 -12.14 5.77 -3.76
C SER A 66 -12.71 4.79 -2.74
N LEU A 67 -11.85 3.98 -2.10
CA LEU A 67 -12.27 3.06 -1.05
C LEU A 67 -12.60 3.80 0.26
N TRP A 68 -11.86 4.85 0.60
CA TRP A 68 -12.14 5.69 1.76
C TRP A 68 -13.37 6.58 1.57
N GLU A 69 -13.57 7.13 0.36
CA GLU A 69 -14.78 7.87 -0.03
C GLU A 69 -16.02 6.96 0.06
N ARG A 70 -15.92 5.70 -0.37
CA ARG A 70 -17.00 4.72 -0.22
C ARG A 70 -17.30 4.38 1.25
N ALA A 71 -16.31 4.51 2.13
CA ALA A 71 -16.50 4.37 3.57
C ALA A 71 -17.11 5.64 4.22
N GLY A 72 -17.38 6.69 3.44
CA GLY A 72 -17.92 7.96 3.93
C GLY A 72 -16.91 8.79 4.72
N ILE A 73 -15.61 8.49 4.63
CA ILE A 73 -14.58 9.18 5.42
C ILE A 73 -13.87 10.22 4.54
N PRO A 74 -13.93 11.51 4.90
CA PRO A 74 -13.21 12.56 4.20
C PRO A 74 -11.71 12.28 4.21
N THR A 75 -11.07 12.27 3.03
CA THR A 75 -9.64 12.02 2.89
C THR A 75 -8.81 13.30 2.75
N LYS A 76 -7.51 13.18 2.97
CA LYS A 76 -6.51 14.20 2.59
C LYS A 76 -6.45 14.37 1.08
N LEU A 77 -5.82 15.46 0.62
CA LEU A 77 -5.60 15.70 -0.80
C LEU A 77 -4.80 14.57 -1.42
N LYS A 78 -5.14 14.19 -2.65
CA LYS A 78 -4.49 13.10 -3.39
C LYS A 78 -2.96 13.24 -3.45
N LYS A 79 -2.44 14.46 -3.54
CA LYS A 79 -0.99 14.74 -3.51
C LYS A 79 -0.33 14.27 -2.21
N ASP A 80 -1.01 14.39 -1.08
CA ASP A 80 -0.49 14.01 0.23
C ASP A 80 -0.54 12.49 0.41
N VAL A 81 -1.59 11.86 -0.13
CA VAL A 81 -1.70 10.39 -0.23
C VAL A 81 -0.56 9.81 -1.08
N ILE A 82 -0.34 10.38 -2.27
CA ILE A 82 0.78 10.00 -3.16
C ILE A 82 2.12 10.13 -2.42
N LYS A 83 2.37 11.27 -1.77
CA LYS A 83 3.60 11.51 -1.01
C LYS A 83 3.78 10.49 0.12
N LYS A 84 2.70 10.10 0.79
CA LYS A 84 2.74 9.06 1.85
C LYS A 84 3.12 7.70 1.27
N ILE A 85 2.57 7.30 0.12
CA ILE A 85 2.94 6.05 -0.57
C ILE A 85 4.40 6.09 -1.01
N GLU A 86 4.85 7.19 -1.62
CA GLU A 86 6.24 7.38 -2.06
C GLU A 86 7.22 7.32 -0.89
N ASN A 87 6.88 7.91 0.26
CA ASN A 87 7.70 7.82 1.47
C ASN A 87 7.86 6.37 1.95
N LYS A 88 6.77 5.59 1.98
CA LYS A 88 6.83 4.17 2.34
C LYS A 88 7.64 3.33 1.36
N PHE A 89 7.54 3.64 0.07
CA PHE A 89 8.38 3.04 -0.95
C PHE A 89 9.87 3.41 -0.77
N ASN A 90 10.19 4.66 -0.47
CA ASN A 90 11.55 5.12 -0.23
C ASN A 90 12.17 4.49 1.03
N GLU A 91 11.41 4.35 2.12
CA GLU A 91 11.80 3.59 3.32
C GLU A 91 12.18 2.16 2.94
N TRP A 92 11.32 1.47 2.19
CA TRP A 92 11.57 0.13 1.71
C TRP A 92 12.82 0.04 0.81
N GLN A 93 13.03 0.98 -0.10
CA GLN A 93 14.21 1.01 -0.96
C GLN A 93 15.51 1.15 -0.14
N LYS A 94 15.50 1.98 0.91
CA LYS A 94 16.65 2.13 1.82
C LYS A 94 16.94 0.82 2.54
N LEU A 95 15.92 0.13 3.06
CA LEU A 95 16.07 -1.18 3.69
C LEU A 95 16.64 -2.22 2.71
N LYS A 96 16.13 -2.25 1.47
CA LYS A 96 16.61 -3.17 0.43
C LYS A 96 18.08 -2.92 0.07
N LYS A 97 18.48 -1.65 -0.07
CA LYS A 97 19.87 -1.28 -0.35
C LYS A 97 20.81 -1.68 0.80
N ASN A 98 20.39 -1.47 2.05
CA ASN A 98 21.18 -1.87 3.23
C ASN A 98 21.37 -3.39 3.30
N LYS A 99 20.35 -4.18 2.92
CA LYS A 99 20.44 -5.64 2.81
C LYS A 99 21.43 -6.07 1.71
N GLU A 100 21.39 -5.44 0.55
CA GLU A 100 22.25 -5.77 -0.60
C GLU A 100 23.73 -5.42 -0.35
N ASN A 101 24.00 -4.31 0.35
CA ASN A 101 25.36 -3.81 0.60
C ASN A 101 26.18 -4.62 1.62
N LYS A 102 25.64 -5.70 2.21
CA LYS A 102 26.33 -6.61 3.17
C LYS A 102 27.12 -5.91 4.29
N VAL A 103 26.82 -4.65 4.61
CA VAL A 103 27.33 -4.02 5.84
C VAL A 103 26.88 -4.93 6.97
N LYS A 104 27.81 -5.35 7.85
CA LYS A 104 27.56 -6.30 8.96
C LYS A 104 26.13 -6.11 9.44
N ARG A 105 25.30 -7.16 9.26
CA ARG A 105 23.84 -7.14 9.44
C ARG A 105 23.53 -6.81 10.90
N SER A 106 23.68 -5.53 11.23
CA SER A 106 23.68 -5.05 12.59
C SER A 106 22.32 -5.30 13.18
N GLU A 107 22.28 -5.58 14.47
CA GLU A 107 21.04 -5.75 15.21
C GLU A 107 20.10 -4.55 15.00
N GLY A 108 20.65 -3.34 14.91
CA GLY A 108 19.88 -2.13 14.58
C GLY A 108 19.22 -2.15 13.20
N LEU A 109 19.82 -2.82 12.19
CA LEU A 109 19.18 -2.98 10.88
C LEU A 109 18.05 -4.01 10.92
N ARG A 110 18.25 -5.12 11.64
CA ARG A 110 17.19 -6.13 11.85
C ARG A 110 16.00 -5.54 12.61
N ASN A 111 16.27 -4.71 13.61
CA ASN A 111 15.22 -4.03 14.37
C ASN A 111 14.43 -3.06 13.48
N LYS A 112 15.11 -2.30 12.60
CA LYS A 112 14.43 -1.43 11.61
C LYS A 112 13.62 -2.22 10.58
N GLU A 113 14.13 -3.36 10.10
CA GLU A 113 13.38 -4.25 9.20
C GLU A 113 12.10 -4.76 9.88
N LYS A 114 12.22 -5.20 11.14
CA LYS A 114 11.09 -5.71 11.92
C LYS A 114 10.07 -4.61 12.24
N GLU A 115 10.52 -3.47 12.73
CA GLU A 115 9.67 -2.31 12.99
C GLU A 115 8.93 -1.87 11.72
N TRP A 116 9.60 -1.88 10.57
CA TRP A 116 8.95 -1.55 9.31
C TRP A 116 7.89 -2.59 8.91
N GLN A 117 8.15 -3.88 9.13
CA GLN A 117 7.18 -4.96 8.89
C GLN A 117 5.97 -4.88 9.83
N ASP A 118 6.20 -4.66 11.11
CA ASP A 118 5.14 -4.48 12.11
C ASP A 118 4.25 -3.28 11.72
N ASN A 119 4.86 -2.24 11.13
CA ASN A 119 4.14 -1.08 10.62
C ASN A 119 3.28 -1.35 9.37
N LEU A 120 3.49 -2.46 8.67
CA LEU A 120 2.70 -2.79 7.48
C LEU A 120 1.27 -3.18 7.82
N GLU A 121 1.05 -3.76 9.00
CA GLU A 121 -0.27 -4.23 9.43
C GLU A 121 -1.17 -3.11 9.93
N TYR A 122 -0.61 -1.92 10.21
CA TYR A 122 -1.39 -0.75 10.57
C TYR A 122 -2.19 -0.18 9.40
N LEU A 123 -3.33 0.42 9.76
CA LEU A 123 -4.20 1.19 8.88
C LEU A 123 -3.41 2.23 8.09
N PHE A 124 -3.60 2.27 6.77
CA PHE A 124 -3.04 3.32 5.94
C PHE A 124 -3.87 4.61 6.07
N ASP A 125 -3.70 5.31 7.19
CA ASP A 125 -4.54 6.46 7.53
C ASP A 125 -4.37 7.63 6.54
N ILE A 126 -5.43 7.92 5.79
CA ILE A 126 -5.51 9.09 4.92
C ILE A 126 -6.69 9.99 5.27
N ALA A 127 -7.30 9.81 6.45
CA ALA A 127 -8.38 10.66 6.92
C ALA A 127 -7.93 12.13 6.97
N HIS A 128 -8.81 13.04 6.58
CA HIS A 128 -8.60 14.47 6.80
C HIS A 128 -8.40 14.75 8.31
N ALA A 129 -7.63 15.77 8.68
CA ALA A 129 -7.43 16.12 10.09
C ALA A 129 -8.77 16.43 10.79
N ASP A 130 -9.66 17.11 10.06
CA ASP A 130 -11.05 17.37 10.47
C ASP A 130 -12.04 16.29 10.01
N ALA A 131 -11.60 15.06 9.70
CA ALA A 131 -12.51 14.02 9.22
C ALA A 131 -13.67 13.78 10.20
N LEU A 132 -13.38 13.75 11.51
CA LEU A 132 -14.39 13.61 12.56
C LEU A 132 -15.39 14.79 12.61
N ASN A 133 -14.94 16.00 12.26
CA ASN A 133 -15.81 17.18 12.24
C ASN A 133 -16.62 17.30 10.93
N LYS A 134 -16.09 16.75 9.82
CA LYS A 134 -16.75 16.77 8.51
C LYS A 134 -17.78 15.66 8.33
N ILE A 135 -17.58 14.50 8.98
CA ILE A 135 -18.57 13.40 9.00
C ILE A 135 -19.90 13.87 9.59
N THR A 136 -19.89 14.87 10.47
CA THR A 136 -21.07 15.36 11.19
C THR A 136 -21.94 16.36 10.42
N ILE A 137 -21.62 16.73 9.16
CA ILE A 137 -22.22 17.92 8.53
C ILE A 137 -23.12 17.63 7.32
N GLU A 138 -23.06 16.46 6.67
CA GLU A 138 -23.74 16.30 5.36
C GLU A 138 -25.16 15.70 5.37
N GLU A 139 -25.66 15.08 6.45
CA GLU A 139 -26.99 14.43 6.41
C GLU A 139 -28.04 14.87 7.45
N ASP A 140 -27.76 15.85 8.32
CA ASP A 140 -28.74 16.27 9.37
C ASP A 140 -29.14 17.76 9.30
N LYS A 141 -28.90 18.42 8.16
CA LYS A 141 -29.36 19.81 7.90
C LYS A 141 -30.43 19.94 6.82
N LEU A 142 -31.00 18.81 6.38
CA LEU A 142 -32.10 18.76 5.42
C LEU A 142 -33.24 17.87 5.91
N PHE A 143 -33.69 18.10 7.15
CA PHE A 143 -35.03 17.71 7.62
C PHE A 143 -35.58 18.80 8.55
#